data_AF-E1ZET8-F1
#
_entry.id   AF-E1ZET8-F1
#
_cell.length_a   1.000
_cell.length_b   1.000
_cell.length_c   1.000
_cell.angle_alpha   90.00
_cell.angle_beta   90.00
_cell.angle_gamma   90.00
#
_symmetry.space_group_name_H-M   'P 1'
#
loop_
_entity.id
_entity.type
_entity.pdbx_description
1 polymer ?
#
loop_
_entity_poly.entity_id
_entity_poly.type
_entity_poly.pdbx_seq_one_letter_code
_entity_poly.pdbx_strand_id
1 'polypeptide(L)'
;MGALCDLIKAANVYLAKRQDAAGPIPQPFLLRSAAAYVTRILSVFGLAAAPGDFLGFADAAAGAACGGTEAVLDAFSAFRDKVRGMAKAKAPAAELQAACRGVPDGETAKAGSSGRAADMLAAFAAFQRDIAALAAAGAPPGKVLAACDSVRDDTLVELGIRLEDRPDGSSVWKPEEPAVLRGEQEERRRVAAEARGKKLRSQLDAKRKELEKFEKLAALPSVQQALADKFSRWDAASGEPTHDKEGAALEGKALDKARKEVEKQRKVRAPLEKKLAEEPGFMAGLAADVAALGAELAALGAAENGGTA
;
A
#
# COMPACT_ATOMS: atom_id res chain seq x y z
N MET A 1 23.69 19.18 34.40
CA MET A 1 22.74 18.27 33.71
C MET A 1 22.34 17.05 34.53
N GLY A 2 23.23 16.36 35.25
CA GLY A 2 22.88 15.14 36.02
C GLY A 2 21.71 15.30 37.00
N ALA A 3 21.69 16.39 37.78
CA ALA A 3 20.63 16.62 38.78
C ALA A 3 19.21 16.77 38.20
N LEU A 4 19.06 17.33 36.99
CA LEU A 4 17.76 17.41 36.31
C LEU A 4 17.29 16.02 35.86
N CYS A 5 18.20 15.22 35.30
CA CYS A 5 17.91 13.85 34.91
C CYS A 5 17.52 12.99 36.10
N ASP A 6 18.15 13.20 37.26
CA ASP A 6 17.84 12.44 38.47
C ASP A 6 16.49 12.83 39.07
N LEU A 7 16.10 14.11 39.00
CA LEU A 7 14.76 14.56 39.37
C LEU A 7 13.68 13.95 38.46
N ILE A 8 13.91 13.91 37.15
CA ILE A 8 12.99 13.29 36.17
C ILE A 8 12.87 11.78 36.42
N LYS A 9 13.99 11.09 36.67
CA LYS A 9 13.97 9.67 37.04
C LYS A 9 13.17 9.43 38.31
N ALA A 10 13.36 10.25 39.35
CA ALA A 10 12.61 10.14 40.60
C ALA A 10 11.11 10.38 40.41
N ALA A 11 10.73 11.35 39.58
CA ALA A 11 9.33 11.62 39.22
C ALA A 11 8.69 10.45 38.45
N ASN A 12 9.41 9.84 37.51
CA ASN A 12 8.94 8.68 36.75
C ASN A 12 8.80 7.43 37.64
N VAL A 13 9.72 7.20 38.56
CA VAL A 13 9.61 6.13 39.57
C VAL A 13 8.43 6.38 40.51
N TYR A 14 8.19 7.63 40.90
CA TYR A 14 7.02 8.00 41.71
C TYR A 14 5.70 7.75 40.96
N LEU A 15 5.62 8.11 39.68
CA LEU A 15 4.46 7.83 38.83
C LEU A 15 4.19 6.34 38.65
N ALA A 16 5.24 5.56 38.32
CA ALA A 16 5.12 4.12 38.15
C ALA A 16 4.65 3.42 39.42
N LYS A 17 5.19 3.79 40.59
CA LYS A 17 4.77 3.24 41.90
C LYS A 17 3.34 3.62 42.31
N ARG A 18 2.75 4.64 41.69
CA ARG A 18 1.43 5.18 42.01
C ARG A 18 0.36 4.81 40.96
N GLN A 19 0.76 4.22 39.84
CA GLN A 19 -0.13 3.73 38.77
C GLN A 19 -0.70 2.34 39.06
N ASP A 20 -0.12 1.58 39.99
CA ASP A 20 -0.67 0.29 40.42
C ASP A 20 -1.94 0.48 41.26
N ALA A 21 -3.01 -0.20 40.83
CA ALA A 21 -4.43 0.09 41.05
C ALA A 21 -5.00 -0.04 42.50
N ALA A 22 -4.21 0.20 43.55
CA ALA A 22 -4.68 0.21 44.94
C ALA A 22 -4.12 1.37 45.79
N GLY A 23 -3.33 2.26 45.20
CA GLY A 23 -2.67 3.36 45.91
C GLY A 23 -3.39 4.73 45.81
N PRO A 24 -3.08 5.69 46.70
CA PRO A 24 -3.60 7.05 46.60
C PRO A 24 -3.07 7.75 45.34
N ILE A 25 -4.00 8.38 44.61
CA ILE A 25 -3.81 9.15 43.37
C ILE A 25 -2.50 9.97 43.44
N PRO A 26 -1.65 9.97 42.40
CA PRO A 26 -0.42 10.75 42.39
C PRO A 26 -0.73 12.24 42.62
N GLN A 27 0.04 12.88 43.50
CA GLN A 27 -0.21 14.27 43.91
C GLN A 27 0.16 15.23 42.77
N PRO A 28 -0.82 15.90 42.12
CA PRO A 28 -0.57 16.71 40.92
C PRO A 28 0.29 17.94 41.21
N PHE A 29 0.22 18.49 42.43
CA PHE A 29 1.00 19.64 42.85
C PHE A 29 2.50 19.37 42.92
N LEU A 30 2.90 18.16 43.34
CA LEU A 30 4.31 17.78 43.43
C LEU A 30 4.93 17.64 42.03
N LEU A 31 4.21 16.99 41.12
CA LEU A 31 4.64 16.83 39.73
C LEU A 31 4.68 18.17 38.99
N ARG A 32 3.68 19.04 39.23
CA ARG A 32 3.65 20.41 38.71
C ARG A 32 4.82 21.25 39.22
N SER A 33 5.15 21.16 40.50
CA SER A 33 6.31 21.87 41.07
C SER A 33 7.64 21.36 40.52
N ALA A 34 7.80 20.05 40.36
CA ALA A 34 9.01 19.46 39.79
C ALA A 34 9.19 19.88 38.33
N ALA A 35 8.12 19.85 37.54
CA ALA A 35 8.17 20.24 36.14
C ALA A 35 8.34 21.77 35.97
N ALA A 36 7.73 22.60 36.82
CA ALA A 36 7.96 24.05 36.83
C ALA A 36 9.43 24.40 37.13
N TYR A 37 10.07 23.68 38.06
CA TYR A 37 11.49 23.85 38.37
C TYR A 37 12.38 23.52 37.16
N VAL A 38 12.09 22.42 36.45
CA VAL A 38 12.83 22.02 35.24
C VAL A 38 12.66 23.07 34.14
N THR A 39 11.43 23.51 33.85
CA THR A 39 11.17 24.50 32.79
C THR A 39 11.79 25.86 33.12
N ARG A 40 11.79 26.27 34.41
CA ARG A 40 12.46 27.50 34.85
C ARG A 40 13.97 27.46 34.62
N ILE A 41 14.62 26.34 34.91
CA ILE A 41 16.05 26.17 34.66
C ILE A 41 16.33 26.21 33.14
N LEU A 42 15.52 25.53 32.33
CA LEU A 42 15.68 25.52 30.88
C LEU A 42 15.41 26.89 30.25
N SER A 43 14.54 27.69 30.86
CA SER A 43 14.31 29.09 30.47
C SER A 43 15.53 29.98 30.76
N VAL A 44 16.22 29.77 31.89
CA VAL A 44 17.47 30.49 32.20
C VAL A 44 18.58 30.20 31.18
N PHE A 45 18.59 28.98 30.62
CA PHE A 45 19.51 28.60 29.55
C PHE A 45 19.03 28.98 28.13
N GLY A 46 17.89 29.67 28.00
CA GLY A 46 17.36 30.12 26.71
C GLY A 46 16.77 29.01 25.83
N LEU A 47 16.51 27.83 26.38
CA LEU A 47 15.93 26.68 25.66
C LEU A 47 14.39 26.70 25.64
N ALA A 48 13.76 27.53 26.48
CA ALA A 48 12.31 27.74 26.52
C ALA A 48 12.00 29.24 26.51
N ALA A 49 11.12 29.66 25.59
CA ALA A 49 10.78 31.07 25.34
C ALA A 49 9.68 31.62 26.28
N ALA A 50 9.14 30.80 27.18
CA ALA A 50 7.99 31.16 28.02
C ALA A 50 8.43 31.82 29.34
N PRO A 51 7.82 32.95 29.77
CA PRO A 51 8.05 33.52 31.09
C PRO A 51 7.31 32.74 32.18
N GLY A 52 8.03 32.28 33.21
CA GLY A 52 7.45 31.82 34.49
C GLY A 52 7.19 30.31 34.61
N ASP A 53 6.36 29.93 35.60
CA ASP A 53 6.02 28.54 35.97
C ASP A 53 5.11 27.83 34.94
N PHE A 54 5.17 28.24 33.67
CA PHE A 54 4.43 27.61 32.58
C PHE A 54 5.03 26.24 32.27
N LEU A 55 4.19 25.22 32.26
CA LEU A 55 4.59 23.84 31.99
C LEU A 55 4.55 23.59 30.48
N GLY A 56 5.72 23.59 29.83
CA GLY A 56 5.86 23.18 28.43
C GLY A 56 7.00 23.88 27.68
N PHE A 57 7.34 23.35 26.50
CA PHE A 57 8.34 23.92 25.57
C PHE A 57 7.69 24.58 24.35
N ALA A 58 6.38 24.75 24.36
CA ALA A 58 5.67 25.30 23.23
C ALA A 58 5.87 26.81 23.15
N ASP A 59 6.20 27.26 21.94
CA ASP A 59 6.04 28.63 21.51
C ASP A 59 4.66 29.15 21.97
N ALA A 60 4.60 30.38 22.47
CA ALA A 60 3.40 30.95 23.12
C ALA A 60 2.17 30.98 22.17
N ALA A 61 2.38 30.77 20.87
CA ALA A 61 1.32 30.64 19.86
C ALA A 61 0.61 29.26 19.82
N ALA A 62 1.20 28.20 20.37
CA ALA A 62 0.66 26.83 20.23
C ALA A 62 0.03 26.26 21.52
N GLY A 63 0.28 26.87 22.68
CA GLY A 63 -0.08 26.30 23.99
C GLY A 63 -1.49 26.61 24.52
N ALA A 64 -2.26 27.49 23.87
CA ALA A 64 -3.51 28.02 24.45
C ALA A 64 -4.80 27.26 24.06
N ALA A 65 -4.73 26.23 23.20
CA ALA A 65 -5.93 25.55 22.67
C ALA A 65 -6.02 24.04 22.97
N CYS A 66 -5.11 23.46 23.77
CA CYS A 66 -4.94 22.00 23.81
C CYS A 66 -5.97 21.20 24.62
N GLY A 67 -6.83 21.81 25.43
CA GLY A 67 -7.79 21.03 26.24
C GLY A 67 -8.88 20.33 25.43
N GLY A 68 -9.29 20.91 24.29
CA GLY A 68 -10.35 20.35 23.44
C GLY A 68 -9.83 19.42 22.33
N THR A 69 -8.62 19.66 21.82
CA THR A 69 -8.07 18.89 20.70
C THR A 69 -7.72 17.47 21.09
N GLU A 70 -7.17 17.25 22.29
CA GLU A 70 -6.80 15.91 22.76
C GLU A 70 -8.04 15.02 22.92
N ALA A 71 -9.11 15.54 23.54
CA ALA A 71 -10.37 14.83 23.68
C ALA A 71 -11.02 14.50 22.32
N VAL A 72 -10.94 15.41 21.34
CA VAL A 72 -11.41 15.16 19.96
C VAL A 72 -10.59 14.05 19.31
N LEU A 73 -9.27 14.02 19.50
CA LEU A 73 -8.38 13.00 18.92
C LEU A 73 -8.53 11.64 19.58
N ASP A 74 -8.75 11.59 20.88
CA ASP A 74 -9.08 10.35 21.61
C ASP A 74 -10.44 9.81 21.17
N ALA A 75 -11.45 10.67 21.01
CA ALA A 75 -12.75 10.27 20.47
C ALA A 75 -12.63 9.80 19.02
N PHE A 76 -11.81 10.47 18.21
CA PHE A 76 -11.52 10.10 16.82
C PHE A 76 -10.87 8.71 16.73
N SER A 77 -9.80 8.48 17.51
CA SER A 77 -9.06 7.21 17.50
C SER A 77 -9.95 6.05 17.98
N ALA A 78 -10.71 6.26 19.05
CA ALA A 78 -11.66 5.28 19.56
C ALA A 78 -12.77 4.94 18.54
N PHE A 79 -13.32 5.95 17.84
CA PHE A 79 -14.30 5.72 16.78
C PHE A 79 -13.69 4.91 15.62
N ARG A 80 -12.50 5.28 15.15
CA ARG A 80 -11.80 4.56 14.07
C ARG A 80 -11.54 3.10 14.46
N ASP A 81 -11.07 2.86 15.68
CA ASP A 81 -10.79 1.51 16.16
C ASP A 81 -12.06 0.66 16.30
N LYS A 82 -13.17 1.26 16.73
CA LYS A 82 -14.48 0.63 16.71
C LYS A 82 -14.92 0.26 15.29
N VAL A 83 -14.82 1.20 14.33
CA VAL A 83 -15.15 0.96 12.92
C VAL A 83 -14.28 -0.14 12.31
N ARG A 84 -12.98 -0.11 12.59
CA ARG A 84 -12.03 -1.12 12.11
C ARG A 84 -12.29 -2.50 12.73
N GLY A 85 -12.62 -2.55 14.02
CA GLY A 85 -13.01 -3.77 14.72
C GLY A 85 -14.27 -4.40 14.10
N MET A 86 -15.30 -3.58 13.86
CA MET A 86 -16.54 -4.02 13.19
C MET A 86 -16.29 -4.50 11.75
N ALA A 87 -15.41 -3.83 11.00
CA ALA A 87 -15.04 -4.25 9.64
C ALA A 87 -14.29 -5.59 9.64
N LYS A 88 -13.35 -5.80 10.58
CA LYS A 88 -12.63 -7.08 10.74
C LYS A 88 -13.57 -8.22 11.16
N ALA A 89 -14.54 -7.93 12.03
CA ALA A 89 -15.55 -8.88 12.48
C ALA A 89 -16.66 -9.16 11.45
N LYS A 90 -16.65 -8.47 10.29
CA LYS A 90 -17.71 -8.54 9.27
C LYS A 90 -19.10 -8.24 9.85
N ALA A 91 -19.18 -7.24 10.73
CA ALA A 91 -20.43 -6.82 11.37
C ALA A 91 -21.47 -6.38 10.33
N PRO A 92 -22.78 -6.54 10.62
CA PRO A 92 -23.84 -6.14 9.72
C PRO A 92 -23.85 -4.62 9.51
N ALA A 93 -24.21 -4.20 8.29
CA ALA A 93 -24.22 -2.78 7.90
C ALA A 93 -25.05 -1.88 8.83
N ALA A 94 -26.07 -2.43 9.50
CA ALA A 94 -26.91 -1.72 10.47
C ALA A 94 -26.14 -1.29 11.73
N GLU A 95 -25.22 -2.13 12.23
CA GLU A 95 -24.39 -1.80 13.40
C GLU A 95 -23.33 -0.74 13.07
N LEU A 96 -22.78 -0.82 11.85
CA LEU A 96 -21.85 0.18 11.34
C LEU A 96 -22.53 1.55 11.19
N GLN A 97 -23.77 1.57 10.66
CA GLN A 97 -24.57 2.80 10.60
C GLN A 97 -24.94 3.33 11.99
N ALA A 98 -25.26 2.46 12.94
CA ALA A 98 -25.57 2.86 14.31
C ALA A 98 -24.36 3.50 14.99
N ALA A 99 -23.16 2.97 14.76
CA ALA A 99 -21.91 3.56 15.27
C ALA A 99 -21.66 4.96 14.70
N CYS A 100 -22.03 5.22 13.44
CA CYS A 100 -21.89 6.55 12.81
C CYS A 100 -22.84 7.61 13.38
N ARG A 101 -23.91 7.21 14.09
CA ARG A 101 -24.84 8.14 14.75
C ARG A 101 -24.37 8.61 16.12
N GLY A 102 -23.27 8.04 16.63
CA GLY A 102 -22.56 8.57 17.79
C GLY A 102 -21.90 9.89 17.42
N VAL A 103 -22.66 10.98 17.57
CA VAL A 103 -22.11 12.35 17.55
C VAL A 103 -21.08 12.43 18.68
N PRO A 104 -19.92 13.08 18.47
CA PRO A 104 -19.02 13.34 19.57
C PRO A 104 -19.76 14.25 20.57
N ASP A 105 -19.78 13.85 21.84
CA ASP A 105 -20.52 14.55 22.90
C ASP A 105 -20.26 16.06 22.89
N GLY A 106 -21.22 16.85 23.40
CA GLY A 106 -21.29 18.32 23.35
C GLY A 106 -20.08 19.10 23.90
N GLU A 107 -19.04 18.43 24.41
CA GLU A 107 -17.71 18.99 24.68
C GLU A 107 -16.89 19.25 23.42
N THR A 108 -17.08 18.49 22.34
CA THR A 108 -16.42 18.73 21.05
C THR A 108 -16.98 19.93 20.29
N ALA A 109 -18.26 20.26 20.49
CA ALA A 109 -18.89 21.47 19.98
C ALA A 109 -18.41 22.77 20.66
N LYS A 110 -17.64 22.69 21.76
CA LYS A 110 -16.97 23.84 22.38
C LYS A 110 -15.60 24.16 21.78
N ALA A 111 -15.12 23.37 20.81
CA ALA A 111 -13.95 23.75 20.04
C ALA A 111 -14.29 25.00 19.21
N GLY A 112 -13.60 26.10 19.47
CA GLY A 112 -13.87 27.42 18.89
C GLY A 112 -13.96 27.40 17.36
N SER A 113 -14.71 28.36 16.82
CA SER A 113 -15.13 28.47 15.42
C SER A 113 -14.01 28.69 14.39
N SER A 114 -12.73 28.53 14.76
CA SER A 114 -11.60 28.76 13.86
C SER A 114 -10.32 28.09 14.35
N GLY A 115 -9.55 27.50 13.42
CA GLY A 115 -8.24 26.91 13.65
C GLY A 115 -8.25 25.38 13.61
N ARG A 116 -7.10 24.78 13.94
CA ARG A 116 -6.82 23.34 13.76
C ARG A 116 -7.88 22.40 14.38
N ALA A 117 -8.51 22.79 15.49
CA ALA A 117 -9.57 22.00 16.13
C ALA A 117 -10.84 21.89 15.26
N ALA A 118 -11.19 22.95 14.52
CA ALA A 118 -12.31 22.94 13.59
C ALA A 118 -12.01 22.06 12.38
N ASP A 119 -10.78 22.10 11.86
CA ASP A 119 -10.35 21.24 10.75
C ASP A 119 -10.38 19.76 11.14
N MET A 120 -9.98 19.42 12.37
CA MET A 120 -10.08 18.06 12.91
C MET A 120 -11.54 17.60 13.05
N LEU A 121 -12.44 18.46 13.53
CA LEU A 121 -13.86 18.13 13.63
C LEU A 121 -14.52 17.98 12.25
N ALA A 122 -14.12 18.80 11.28
CA ALA A 122 -14.56 18.68 9.90
C ALA A 122 -14.08 17.35 9.27
N ALA A 123 -12.83 16.97 9.51
CA ALA A 123 -12.28 15.68 9.09
C ALA A 123 -13.02 14.51 9.74
N PHE A 124 -13.35 14.60 11.03
CA PHE A 124 -14.16 13.58 11.71
C PHE A 124 -15.57 13.45 11.13
N ALA A 125 -16.25 14.58 10.90
CA ALA A 125 -17.57 14.59 10.31
C ALA A 125 -17.56 14.08 8.85
N ALA A 126 -16.49 14.35 8.09
CA ALA A 126 -16.29 13.76 6.77
C ALA A 126 -16.14 12.24 6.86
N PHE A 127 -15.28 11.74 7.75
CA PHE A 127 -15.09 10.31 7.95
C PHE A 127 -16.38 9.59 8.37
N GLN A 128 -17.16 10.17 9.30
CA GLN A 128 -18.45 9.61 9.69
C GLN A 128 -19.43 9.51 8.51
N ARG A 129 -19.48 10.54 7.65
CA ARG A 129 -20.31 10.52 6.44
C ARG A 129 -19.86 9.46 5.45
N ASP A 130 -18.56 9.29 5.26
CA ASP A 130 -18.00 8.29 4.36
C ASP A 130 -18.30 6.87 4.84
N ILE A 131 -18.11 6.58 6.12
CA ILE A 131 -18.48 5.28 6.70
C ILE A 131 -19.99 5.05 6.63
N ALA A 132 -20.81 6.06 6.90
CA ALA A 132 -22.26 5.96 6.77
C ALA A 132 -22.69 5.67 5.33
N ALA A 133 -22.07 6.32 4.33
CA ALA A 133 -22.32 6.09 2.92
C ALA A 133 -21.90 4.67 2.48
N LEU A 134 -20.72 4.22 2.91
CA LEU A 134 -20.23 2.86 2.64
C LEU A 134 -21.14 1.80 3.28
N ALA A 135 -21.63 2.06 4.49
CA ALA A 135 -22.56 1.17 5.18
C ALA A 135 -23.93 1.15 4.48
N ALA A 136 -24.44 2.30 4.04
CA ALA A 136 -25.69 2.40 3.27
C ALA A 136 -25.59 1.68 1.91
N ALA A 137 -24.42 1.73 1.27
CA ALA A 137 -24.16 1.02 0.02
C ALA A 137 -23.91 -0.49 0.20
N GLY A 138 -23.89 -1.01 1.44
CA GLY A 138 -23.55 -2.41 1.70
C GLY A 138 -22.13 -2.76 1.24
N ALA A 139 -21.19 -1.81 1.32
CA ALA A 139 -19.84 -1.99 0.82
C ALA A 139 -19.12 -3.15 1.51
N PRO A 140 -18.24 -3.88 0.79
CA PRO A 140 -17.48 -4.96 1.39
C PRO A 140 -16.54 -4.41 2.48
N PRO A 141 -16.21 -5.22 3.51
CA PRO A 141 -15.36 -4.79 4.63
C PRO A 141 -14.03 -4.16 4.21
N GLY A 142 -13.46 -4.61 3.08
CA GLY A 142 -12.22 -4.04 2.53
C GLY A 142 -12.31 -2.55 2.18
N LYS A 143 -13.47 -2.06 1.72
CA LYS A 143 -13.65 -0.62 1.43
C LYS A 143 -13.73 0.21 2.71
N VAL A 144 -14.36 -0.33 3.76
CA VAL A 144 -14.42 0.30 5.08
C VAL A 144 -13.01 0.37 5.70
N LEU A 145 -12.22 -0.70 5.58
CA LEU A 145 -10.83 -0.70 6.02
C LEU A 145 -9.97 0.29 5.24
N ALA A 146 -10.15 0.39 3.92
CA ALA A 146 -9.45 1.37 3.10
C ALA A 146 -9.79 2.83 3.50
N ALA A 147 -11.05 3.10 3.88
CA ALA A 147 -11.44 4.41 4.42
C ALA A 147 -10.74 4.70 5.75
N CYS A 148 -10.63 3.71 6.65
CA CYS A 148 -9.85 3.86 7.89
C CYS A 148 -8.36 4.13 7.62
N ASP A 149 -7.78 3.43 6.64
CA ASP A 149 -6.38 3.59 6.26
C ASP A 149 -6.12 4.96 5.62
N SER A 150 -7.04 5.47 4.78
CA SER A 150 -6.89 6.81 4.18
C SER A 150 -6.95 7.93 5.21
N VAL A 151 -7.83 7.85 6.22
CA VAL A 151 -7.83 8.89 7.27
C VAL A 151 -6.56 8.84 8.12
N ARG A 152 -6.01 7.65 8.36
CA ARG A 152 -4.74 7.46 9.07
C ARG A 152 -3.56 8.04 8.28
N ASP A 153 -3.45 7.64 7.02
CA ASP A 153 -2.25 7.88 6.21
C ASP A 153 -2.31 9.23 5.48
N ASP A 154 -3.49 9.77 5.17
CA ASP A 154 -3.64 11.04 4.43
C ASP A 154 -4.15 12.17 5.34
N THR A 155 -5.39 12.08 5.83
CA THR A 155 -6.08 13.20 6.48
C THR A 155 -5.44 13.62 7.81
N LEU A 156 -5.10 12.67 8.68
CA LEU A 156 -4.45 12.97 9.96
C LEU A 156 -3.02 13.49 9.76
N VAL A 157 -2.33 13.03 8.72
CA VAL A 157 -1.00 13.52 8.38
C VAL A 157 -1.04 14.99 7.95
N GLU A 158 -1.99 15.39 7.12
CA GLU A 158 -2.18 16.79 6.73
C GLU A 158 -2.43 17.70 7.94
N LEU A 159 -3.10 17.16 8.96
CA LEU A 159 -3.37 17.84 10.23
C LEU A 159 -2.20 17.78 11.23
N GLY A 160 -1.08 17.13 10.88
CA GLY A 160 0.11 17.01 11.72
C GLY A 160 -0.02 15.98 12.85
N ILE A 161 -0.78 14.91 12.61
CA ILE A 161 -1.03 13.86 13.59
C ILE A 161 -0.62 12.52 12.99
N ARG A 162 0.37 11.89 13.62
CA ARG A 162 0.73 10.51 13.34
C ARG A 162 -0.16 9.58 14.16
N LEU A 163 -0.78 8.60 13.54
CA LEU A 163 -1.58 7.58 14.23
C LEU A 163 -0.88 6.22 14.13
N GLU A 164 -0.48 5.68 15.28
CA GLU A 164 0.20 4.41 15.45
C GLU A 164 -0.75 3.35 15.99
N ASP A 165 -0.96 2.29 15.20
CA ASP A 165 -1.75 1.15 15.61
C ASP A 165 -0.94 0.24 16.52
N ARG A 166 -1.52 -0.12 17.67
CA ARG A 166 -0.96 -1.13 18.57
C ARG A 166 -1.46 -2.52 18.20
N PRO A 167 -0.70 -3.58 18.56
CA PRO A 167 -1.08 -4.96 18.29
C PRO A 167 -2.35 -5.40 19.04
N ASP A 168 -2.73 -4.69 20.10
CA ASP A 168 -3.98 -4.91 20.85
C ASP A 168 -5.22 -4.34 20.14
N GLY A 169 -5.05 -3.65 19.01
CA GLY A 169 -6.12 -3.06 18.22
C GLY A 169 -6.49 -1.64 18.62
N SER A 170 -5.84 -1.06 19.64
CA SER A 170 -5.94 0.36 19.98
C SER A 170 -5.00 1.21 19.12
N SER A 171 -5.28 2.51 19.03
CA SER A 171 -4.42 3.47 18.35
C SER A 171 -3.89 4.52 19.31
N VAL A 172 -2.64 4.92 19.10
CA VAL A 172 -2.02 6.06 19.80
C VAL A 172 -1.70 7.13 18.78
N TRP A 173 -2.09 8.36 19.08
CA TRP A 173 -1.76 9.51 18.25
C TRP A 173 -0.55 10.25 18.81
N LYS A 174 0.26 10.82 17.91
CA LYS A 174 1.42 11.65 18.24
C LYS A 174 1.41 12.88 17.34
N PRO A 175 1.45 14.10 17.91
CA PRO A 175 1.59 15.30 17.10
C PRO A 175 2.99 15.32 16.47
N GLU A 176 3.06 15.54 15.18
CA GLU A 176 4.30 15.60 14.41
C GLU A 176 4.17 16.64 13.30
N GLU A 177 5.29 17.15 12.79
CA GLU A 177 5.25 18.24 11.82
C GLU A 177 4.73 17.75 10.46
N PRO A 178 3.70 18.38 9.87
CA PRO A 178 3.10 17.93 8.60
C PRO A 178 4.10 17.85 7.44
N ALA A 179 5.18 18.64 7.47
CA ALA A 179 6.23 18.59 6.46
C ALA A 179 7.03 17.28 6.52
N VAL A 180 7.35 16.80 7.72
CA VAL A 180 8.09 15.54 7.93
C VAL A 180 7.22 14.36 7.50
N LEU A 181 5.97 14.33 7.95
CA LEU A 181 5.03 13.26 7.62
C LEU A 181 4.72 13.17 6.12
N ARG A 182 4.60 14.32 5.42
CA ARG A 182 4.44 14.35 3.96
C ARG A 182 5.67 13.84 3.24
N GLY A 183 6.87 14.20 3.71
CA GLY A 183 8.13 13.68 3.18
C GLY A 183 8.24 12.16 3.34
N GLU A 184 7.91 11.61 4.50
CA GLU A 184 7.87 10.16 4.73
C GLU A 184 6.85 9.45 3.83
N GLN A 185 5.67 10.05 3.63
CA GLN A 185 4.66 9.51 2.74
C GLN A 185 5.11 9.50 1.29
N GLU A 186 5.69 10.61 0.81
CA GLU A 186 6.19 10.73 -0.55
C GLU A 186 7.33 9.73 -0.79
N GLU A 187 8.24 9.59 0.17
CA GLU A 187 9.28 8.57 0.12
C GLU A 187 8.69 7.15 0.11
N ARG A 188 7.72 6.85 0.98
CA ARG A 188 7.04 5.54 0.99
C ARG A 188 6.33 5.27 -0.33
N ARG A 189 5.65 6.27 -0.91
CA ARG A 189 4.97 6.19 -2.20
C ARG A 189 5.98 5.98 -3.32
N ARG A 190 7.12 6.68 -3.31
CA ARG A 190 8.23 6.52 -4.26
C ARG A 190 8.83 5.13 -4.19
N VAL A 191 9.17 4.65 -2.98
CA VAL A 191 9.71 3.30 -2.77
C VAL A 191 8.71 2.23 -3.22
N ALA A 192 7.42 2.41 -2.92
CA ALA A 192 6.37 1.50 -3.38
C ALA A 192 6.19 1.53 -4.91
N ALA A 193 6.25 2.71 -5.54
CA ALA A 193 6.18 2.88 -6.98
C ALA A 193 7.38 2.24 -7.67
N GLU A 194 8.60 2.46 -7.17
CA GLU A 194 9.82 1.82 -7.67
C GLU A 194 9.75 0.28 -7.56
N ALA A 195 9.30 -0.24 -6.42
CA ALA A 195 9.15 -1.67 -6.21
C ALA A 195 8.11 -2.27 -7.17
N ARG A 196 6.96 -1.60 -7.35
CA ARG A 196 5.94 -1.99 -8.32
C ARG A 196 6.46 -1.93 -9.75
N GLY A 197 7.19 -0.87 -10.12
CA GLY A 197 7.81 -0.70 -11.43
C GLY A 197 8.83 -1.80 -11.73
N LYS A 198 9.71 -2.15 -10.78
CA LYS A 198 10.65 -3.27 -10.91
C LYS A 198 9.93 -4.59 -11.16
N LYS A 199 8.83 -4.86 -10.44
CA LYS A 199 8.02 -6.07 -10.62
C LYS A 199 7.31 -6.11 -11.98
N LEU A 200 6.73 -5.00 -12.42
CA LEU A 200 6.07 -4.91 -13.72
C LEU A 200 7.06 -5.08 -14.88
N ARG A 201 8.25 -4.45 -14.79
CA ARG A 201 9.32 -4.60 -15.79
C ARG A 201 9.77 -6.04 -15.94
N SER A 202 10.03 -6.75 -14.83
CA SER A 202 10.47 -8.15 -14.90
C SER A 202 9.39 -9.08 -15.46
N GLN A 203 8.12 -8.85 -15.13
CA GLN A 203 6.99 -9.60 -15.70
C GLN A 203 6.85 -9.33 -17.20
N LEU A 204 6.96 -8.07 -17.61
CA LEU A 204 6.90 -7.67 -19.02
C LEU A 204 8.04 -8.28 -19.83
N ASP A 205 9.28 -8.24 -19.33
CA ASP A 205 10.44 -8.81 -20.01
C ASP A 205 10.32 -10.34 -20.14
N ALA A 206 9.82 -11.02 -19.10
CA ALA A 206 9.59 -12.46 -19.16
C ALA A 206 8.53 -12.82 -20.21
N LYS A 207 7.39 -12.12 -20.19
CA LYS A 207 6.28 -12.33 -21.13
C LYS A 207 6.66 -11.97 -22.57
N ARG A 208 7.46 -10.91 -22.76
CA ARG A 208 8.01 -10.55 -24.09
C ARG A 208 8.94 -11.61 -24.65
N LYS A 209 9.87 -12.13 -23.83
CA LYS A 209 10.77 -13.23 -24.25
C LYS A 209 9.99 -14.50 -24.59
N GLU A 210 8.94 -14.79 -23.83
CA GLU A 210 8.04 -15.91 -24.12
C GLU A 210 7.32 -15.70 -25.45
N LEU A 211 6.75 -14.51 -25.67
CA LEU A 211 6.07 -14.15 -26.91
C LEU A 211 7.01 -14.26 -28.10
N GLU A 212 8.19 -13.64 -28.03
CA GLU A 212 9.18 -13.69 -29.10
C GLU A 212 9.63 -15.13 -29.40
N LYS A 213 9.80 -15.97 -28.37
CA LYS A 213 10.12 -17.40 -28.55
C LYS A 213 9.04 -18.12 -29.34
N PHE A 214 7.76 -17.91 -28.98
CA PHE A 214 6.65 -18.57 -29.65
C PHE A 214 6.34 -17.97 -31.03
N GLU A 215 6.53 -16.67 -31.22
CA GLU A 215 6.45 -16.02 -32.54
C GLU A 215 7.53 -16.53 -33.49
N LYS A 216 8.77 -16.71 -33.01
CA LYS A 216 9.83 -17.35 -33.80
C LYS A 216 9.46 -18.77 -34.19
N LEU A 217 8.84 -19.54 -33.28
CA LEU A 217 8.36 -20.88 -33.59
C LEU A 217 7.20 -20.87 -34.60
N ALA A 218 6.30 -19.88 -34.51
CA ALA A 218 5.18 -19.71 -35.42
C ALA A 218 5.63 -19.26 -36.82
N ALA A 219 6.66 -18.41 -36.90
CA ALA A 219 7.24 -17.90 -38.13
C ALA A 219 8.15 -18.92 -38.84
N LEU A 220 8.42 -20.09 -38.24
CA LEU A 220 9.20 -21.13 -38.90
C LEU A 220 8.48 -21.61 -40.18
N PRO A 221 9.14 -21.60 -41.35
CA PRO A 221 8.56 -22.05 -42.63
C PRO A 221 7.98 -23.44 -42.47
N SER A 222 6.82 -23.78 -43.04
CA SER A 222 6.18 -25.10 -42.85
C SER A 222 7.16 -26.28 -42.99
N VAL A 223 6.88 -27.42 -42.35
CA VAL A 223 7.79 -28.60 -42.38
C VAL A 223 8.21 -28.99 -43.80
N GLN A 224 7.31 -28.82 -44.78
CA GLN A 224 7.59 -29.06 -46.20
C GLN A 224 8.53 -28.00 -46.80
N GLN A 225 8.33 -26.72 -46.49
CA GLN A 225 9.19 -25.62 -46.95
C GLN A 225 10.59 -25.69 -46.31
N ALA A 226 10.69 -26.02 -45.03
CA ALA A 226 11.97 -26.17 -44.33
C ALA A 226 12.82 -27.32 -44.86
N LEU A 227 12.20 -28.26 -45.59
CA LEU A 227 12.85 -29.43 -46.16
C LEU A 227 12.81 -29.44 -47.70
N ALA A 228 12.41 -28.33 -48.32
CA ALA A 228 12.35 -28.17 -49.77
C ALA A 228 13.72 -28.31 -50.46
N ASP A 229 14.81 -27.99 -49.75
CA ASP A 229 16.18 -28.18 -50.25
C ASP A 229 16.60 -29.64 -50.33
N LYS A 230 15.87 -30.56 -49.68
CA LYS A 230 16.21 -31.98 -49.55
C LYS A 230 15.19 -32.91 -50.22
N PHE A 231 13.92 -32.49 -50.33
CA PHE A 231 12.83 -33.31 -50.83
C PHE A 231 11.92 -32.52 -51.79
N SER A 232 11.60 -33.13 -52.93
CA SER A 232 10.84 -32.47 -54.02
C SER A 232 9.35 -32.80 -54.03
N ARG A 233 8.95 -33.98 -53.53
CA ARG A 233 7.55 -34.42 -53.52
C ARG A 233 7.18 -34.99 -52.16
N TRP A 234 5.92 -34.75 -51.80
CA TRP A 234 5.33 -35.13 -50.52
C TRP A 234 4.04 -35.87 -50.77
N ASP A 235 3.79 -36.91 -49.99
CA ASP A 235 2.52 -37.61 -50.00
C ASP A 235 1.45 -36.79 -49.27
N ALA A 236 0.31 -36.60 -49.92
CA ALA A 236 -0.76 -35.74 -49.42
C ALA A 236 -1.51 -36.33 -48.22
N ALA A 237 -1.47 -37.66 -48.05
CA ALA A 237 -2.20 -38.37 -46.98
C ALA A 237 -1.35 -38.55 -45.71
N SER A 238 -0.07 -38.89 -45.86
CA SER A 238 0.85 -39.15 -44.74
C SER A 238 1.70 -37.93 -44.35
N GLY A 239 1.84 -36.95 -45.25
CA GLY A 239 2.72 -35.80 -45.06
C GLY A 239 4.20 -36.16 -45.05
N GLU A 240 4.56 -37.31 -45.64
CA GLU A 240 5.93 -37.82 -45.71
C GLU A 240 6.62 -37.47 -47.05
N PRO A 241 7.95 -37.31 -47.09
CA PRO A 241 8.69 -37.09 -48.32
C PRO A 241 8.70 -38.36 -49.17
N THR A 242 8.29 -38.27 -50.43
CA THR A 242 8.25 -39.42 -51.36
C THR A 242 9.40 -39.40 -52.36
N HIS A 243 9.96 -38.23 -52.67
CA HIS A 243 11.07 -38.08 -53.63
C HIS A 243 12.17 -37.19 -53.07
N ASP A 244 13.42 -37.50 -53.42
CA ASP A 244 14.58 -36.69 -53.07
C ASP A 244 14.65 -35.39 -53.89
N LYS A 245 15.71 -34.60 -53.70
CA LYS A 245 15.93 -33.32 -54.40
C LYS A 245 15.99 -33.48 -55.93
N GLU A 246 16.44 -34.63 -56.42
CA GLU A 246 16.62 -34.92 -57.85
C GLU A 246 15.37 -35.55 -58.49
N GLY A 247 14.35 -35.85 -57.68
CA GLY A 247 13.11 -36.46 -58.13
C GLY A 247 13.18 -37.98 -58.19
N ALA A 248 14.16 -38.62 -57.55
CA ALA A 248 14.19 -40.06 -57.37
C ALA A 248 13.31 -40.50 -56.19
N ALA A 249 12.62 -41.63 -56.34
CA ALA A 249 11.74 -42.18 -55.31
C ALA A 249 12.55 -42.61 -54.07
N LEU A 250 12.10 -42.19 -52.89
CA LEU A 250 12.71 -42.55 -51.61
C LEU A 250 12.19 -43.92 -51.16
N GLU A 251 13.08 -44.90 -51.02
CA GLU A 251 12.75 -46.24 -50.49
C GLU A 251 13.74 -46.69 -49.41
N GLY A 252 13.30 -47.61 -48.54
CA GLY A 252 14.12 -48.20 -47.48
C GLY A 252 14.81 -47.17 -46.57
N LYS A 253 16.14 -47.26 -46.43
CA LYS A 253 16.95 -46.42 -45.52
C LYS A 253 16.87 -44.92 -45.83
N ALA A 254 16.56 -44.52 -47.07
CA ALA A 254 16.44 -43.13 -47.46
C ALA A 254 15.13 -42.52 -46.93
N LEU A 255 14.04 -43.30 -47.00
CA LEU A 255 12.74 -42.94 -46.43
C LEU A 255 12.82 -42.83 -44.89
N ASP A 256 13.53 -43.74 -44.22
CA ASP A 256 13.73 -43.68 -42.76
C ASP A 256 14.50 -42.42 -42.32
N LYS A 257 15.51 -42.01 -43.10
CA LYS A 257 16.24 -40.75 -42.85
C LYS A 257 15.35 -39.53 -43.06
N ALA A 258 14.51 -39.56 -44.10
CA ALA A 258 13.56 -38.49 -44.42
C ALA A 258 12.50 -38.33 -43.32
N ARG A 259 11.92 -39.45 -42.84
CA ARG A 259 11.00 -39.48 -41.70
C ARG A 259 11.63 -38.92 -40.42
N LYS A 260 12.87 -39.30 -40.11
CA LYS A 260 13.60 -38.74 -38.95
C LYS A 260 13.80 -37.23 -39.05
N GLU A 261 14.00 -36.69 -40.24
CA GLU A 261 14.17 -35.25 -40.43
C GLU A 261 12.84 -34.49 -40.28
N VAL A 262 11.75 -35.04 -40.80
CA VAL A 262 10.38 -34.53 -40.57
C VAL A 262 10.02 -34.57 -39.09
N GLU A 263 10.34 -35.65 -38.39
CA GLU A 263 10.12 -35.80 -36.96
C GLU A 263 10.90 -34.76 -36.14
N LYS A 264 12.16 -34.47 -36.49
CA LYS A 264 12.93 -33.38 -35.87
C LYS A 264 12.26 -32.03 -36.04
N GLN A 265 11.80 -31.70 -37.25
CA GLN A 265 11.12 -30.43 -37.54
C GLN A 265 9.79 -30.30 -36.79
N ARG A 266 9.05 -31.41 -36.63
CA ARG A 266 7.85 -31.45 -35.78
C ARG A 266 8.19 -31.28 -34.30
N LYS A 267 9.26 -31.90 -33.79
CA LYS A 267 9.72 -31.74 -32.39
C LYS A 267 10.06 -30.28 -32.04
N VAL A 268 10.62 -29.53 -32.98
CA VAL A 268 10.90 -28.09 -32.78
C VAL A 268 9.60 -27.29 -32.60
N ARG A 269 8.51 -27.66 -33.27
CA ARG A 269 7.20 -26.98 -33.20
C ARG A 269 6.28 -27.50 -32.11
N ALA A 270 6.47 -28.75 -31.68
CA ALA A 270 5.70 -29.41 -30.63
C ALA A 270 5.37 -28.54 -29.40
N PRO A 271 6.30 -27.72 -28.84
CA PRO A 271 5.96 -26.87 -27.70
C PRO A 271 4.91 -25.79 -28.02
N LEU A 272 4.93 -25.20 -29.22
CA LEU A 272 3.91 -24.23 -29.65
C LEU A 272 2.60 -24.93 -29.98
N GLU A 273 2.67 -26.04 -30.71
CA GLU A 273 1.48 -26.83 -31.09
C GLU A 273 0.73 -27.34 -29.87
N LYS A 274 1.44 -27.82 -28.84
CA LYS A 274 0.84 -28.24 -27.56
C LYS A 274 0.12 -27.07 -26.87
N LYS A 275 0.75 -25.89 -26.82
CA LYS A 275 0.15 -24.70 -26.20
C LYS A 275 -1.07 -24.21 -26.96
N LEU A 276 -1.03 -24.24 -28.29
CA LEU A 276 -2.15 -23.84 -29.13
C LEU A 276 -3.31 -24.86 -29.10
N ALA A 277 -3.01 -26.14 -28.90
CA ALA A 277 -4.01 -27.19 -28.73
C ALA A 277 -4.72 -27.10 -27.36
N GLU A 278 -3.99 -26.74 -26.30
CA GLU A 278 -4.56 -26.46 -24.97
C GLU A 278 -5.37 -25.16 -24.98
N GLU A 279 -4.81 -24.10 -25.58
CA GLU A 279 -5.43 -22.78 -25.68
C GLU A 279 -5.23 -22.17 -27.08
N PRO A 280 -6.25 -22.23 -27.96
CA PRO A 280 -6.17 -21.65 -29.31
C PRO A 280 -5.87 -20.14 -29.32
N GLY A 281 -6.21 -19.45 -28.23
CA GLY A 281 -5.95 -18.03 -28.02
C GLY A 281 -4.63 -17.70 -27.32
N PHE A 282 -3.78 -18.68 -27.02
CA PHE A 282 -2.57 -18.49 -26.20
C PHE A 282 -1.67 -17.34 -26.68
N MET A 283 -1.39 -17.28 -27.99
CA MET A 283 -0.56 -16.21 -28.58
C MET A 283 -1.20 -14.83 -28.45
N ALA A 284 -2.51 -14.74 -28.69
CA ALA A 284 -3.24 -13.48 -28.56
C ALA A 284 -3.34 -13.03 -27.10
N GLY A 285 -3.54 -13.98 -26.16
CA GLY A 285 -3.53 -13.70 -24.73
C GLY A 285 -2.17 -13.23 -24.24
N LEU A 286 -1.10 -13.88 -24.70
CA LEU A 286 0.27 -13.48 -24.35
C LEU A 286 0.64 -12.09 -24.90
N ALA A 287 0.21 -11.77 -26.12
CA ALA A 287 0.35 -10.43 -26.70
C ALA A 287 -0.46 -9.38 -25.92
N ALA A 288 -1.69 -9.71 -25.51
CA ALA A 288 -2.53 -8.85 -24.68
C ALA A 288 -1.93 -8.61 -23.29
N ASP A 289 -1.37 -9.64 -22.65
CA ASP A 289 -0.64 -9.52 -21.37
C ASP A 289 0.56 -8.57 -21.49
N VAL A 290 1.35 -8.70 -22.56
CA VAL A 290 2.49 -7.81 -22.82
C VAL A 290 2.03 -6.37 -23.02
N ALA A 291 0.94 -6.15 -23.76
CA ALA A 291 0.37 -4.83 -23.97
C ALA A 291 -0.17 -4.23 -22.65
N ALA A 292 -0.89 -5.02 -21.84
CA ALA A 292 -1.44 -4.60 -20.57
C ALA A 292 -0.34 -4.22 -19.56
N LEU A 293 0.69 -5.07 -19.40
CA LEU A 293 1.84 -4.78 -18.54
C LEU A 293 2.62 -3.55 -19.03
N GLY A 294 2.72 -3.37 -20.34
CA GLY A 294 3.35 -2.18 -20.93
C GLY A 294 2.58 -0.90 -20.64
N ALA A 295 1.26 -0.94 -20.74
CA ALA A 295 0.39 0.18 -20.40
C ALA A 295 0.44 0.52 -18.90
N GLU A 296 0.42 -0.49 -18.02
CA GLU A 296 0.57 -0.27 -16.58
C GLU A 296 1.91 0.37 -16.21
N LEU A 297 3.00 -0.07 -16.84
CA LEU A 297 4.33 0.50 -16.61
C LEU A 297 4.41 1.94 -17.12
N ALA A 298 3.82 2.23 -18.28
CA ALA A 298 3.76 3.58 -18.83
C ALA A 298 2.93 4.52 -17.95
N ALA A 299 1.79 4.05 -17.42
CA ALA A 299 0.97 4.82 -16.50
C ALA A 299 1.71 5.13 -15.18
N LEU A 300 2.50 4.18 -14.66
CA LEU A 300 3.31 4.40 -13.46
C LEU A 300 4.42 5.44 -13.71
N GLY A 301 5.09 5.38 -14.86
CA GLY A 301 6.09 6.39 -15.24
C GLY A 301 5.49 7.77 -15.54
N ALA A 302 4.26 7.83 -16.06
CA ALA A 302 3.54 9.09 -16.25
C ALA A 302 3.12 9.72 -14.91
N ALA A 303 2.72 8.92 -13.92
CA ALA A 303 2.40 9.39 -12.57
C ALA A 303 3.65 9.95 -11.85
N GLU A 304 4.84 9.37 -12.08
CA GLU A 304 6.10 9.88 -11.52
C GLU A 304 6.54 11.21 -12.16
N ASN A 305 6.24 11.44 -13.44
CA ASN A 305 6.61 12.68 -14.14
C ASN A 305 5.54 13.79 -14.09
N GLY A 306 4.28 13.42 -13.84
CA GLY A 306 3.13 14.35 -13.80
C GLY A 306 2.91 15.05 -12.45
N GLY A 307 3.72 14.73 -11.42
CA GLY A 307 3.66 15.36 -10.10
C GLY A 307 4.42 16.69 -9.97
N THR A 308 5.06 17.16 -11.05
CA THR A 308 5.79 18.44 -11.09
C THR A 308 5.24 19.35 -12.19
N ALA A 309 3.96 19.73 -12.10
CA ALA A 309 3.38 20.80 -12.90
C ALA A 309 2.50 21.69 -12.01
#